data_AF-A0A7K2NSR6-F1
#
_entry.id   AF-A0A7K2NSR6-F1
#
_cell.length_a   1.000
_cell.length_b   1.000
_cell.length_c   1.000
_cell.angle_alpha   90.00
_cell.angle_beta   90.00
_cell.angle_gamma   90.00
#
_symmetry.space_group_name_H-M   'P 1'
#
loop_
_entity.id
_entity.type
_entity.pdbx_description
1 polymer ?
#
loop_
_entity_poly.entity_id
_entity_poly.type
_entity_poly.pdbx_seq_one_letter_code
_entity_poly.pdbx_strand_id
1 'polypeptide(L)' 'LRSSCPATGTVGGTAYAKCGSDWWSYDTPQTIATKMAYKNEQGLGGTFFWELSGDTANGELIKAID' A
#
# COMPACT_ATOMS: atom_id res chain seq x y z
N LEU A 1 10.50 3.33 5.35
CA LEU A 1 10.80 2.25 4.37
C LEU A 1 10.89 2.76 2.94
N ARG A 2 9.86 3.43 2.39
CA ARG A 2 9.84 3.93 0.99
C ARG A 2 11.09 4.70 0.55
N SER A 3 11.64 5.57 1.41
CA SER A 3 12.87 6.34 1.10
C SER A 3 14.14 5.49 1.10
N SER A 4 14.19 4.44 1.92
CA SER A 4 15.36 3.57 2.09
C SER A 4 15.36 2.38 1.14
N CYS A 5 14.17 1.84 0.81
CA CYS A 5 13.96 0.70 -0.07
C CYS A 5 12.66 0.91 -0.88
N PRO A 6 12.69 1.73 -1.94
CA PRO A 6 11.50 2.04 -2.73
C PRO A 6 10.99 0.81 -3.49
N ALA A 7 9.67 0.78 -3.73
CA ALA A 7 9.03 -0.29 -4.49
C ALA A 7 9.65 -0.40 -5.89
N THR A 8 10.01 -1.61 -6.28
CA THR A 8 10.66 -1.94 -7.56
C THR A 8 9.72 -2.67 -8.52
N GLY A 9 8.56 -3.14 -8.04
CA GLY A 9 7.55 -3.78 -8.87
C GLY A 9 6.29 -4.14 -8.09
N THR A 10 5.34 -4.75 -8.78
CA THR A 10 4.07 -5.21 -8.20
C THR A 10 3.83 -6.69 -8.51
N VAL A 11 3.22 -7.41 -7.58
CA VAL A 11 2.80 -8.81 -7.75
C VAL A 11 1.61 -9.08 -6.84
N GLY A 12 0.62 -9.86 -7.30
CA GLY A 12 -0.51 -10.28 -6.47
C GLY A 12 -1.35 -9.13 -5.87
N GLY A 13 -1.42 -7.98 -6.55
CA GLY A 13 -2.16 -6.80 -6.06
C GLY A 13 -1.45 -5.98 -4.97
N THR A 14 -0.16 -6.23 -4.72
CA THR A 14 0.68 -5.44 -3.80
C THR A 14 2.01 -5.07 -4.44
N ALA A 15 2.77 -4.19 -3.79
CA ALA A 15 4.10 -3.79 -4.22
C ALA A 15 5.18 -4.61 -3.51
N TYR A 16 6.33 -4.77 -4.15
CA TYR A 16 7.55 -5.27 -3.53
C TYR A 16 8.73 -4.35 -3.84
N ALA A 17 9.72 -4.35 -2.94
CA ALA A 17 10.95 -3.58 -3.04
C ALA A 17 12.16 -4.50 -2.87
N LYS A 18 13.05 -4.56 -3.86
CA LYS A 18 14.37 -5.19 -3.74
C LYS A 18 15.45 -4.11 -3.72
N CYS A 19 16.20 -4.01 -2.62
CA CYS A 19 17.31 -3.08 -2.48
C CYS A 19 18.49 -3.82 -1.82
N GLY A 20 19.58 -4.02 -2.56
CA GLY A 20 20.71 -4.85 -2.08
C GLY A 20 20.26 -6.27 -1.71
N SER A 21 20.60 -6.72 -0.50
CA SER A 21 20.19 -8.02 0.06
C SER A 21 18.72 -8.06 0.50
N ASP A 22 18.10 -6.91 0.73
CA ASP A 22 16.79 -6.85 1.37
C ASP A 22 15.65 -7.04 0.36
N TRP A 23 14.56 -7.63 0.84
CA TRP A 23 13.33 -7.79 0.08
C TRP A 23 12.14 -7.54 0.99
N TRP A 24 11.32 -6.55 0.63
CA TRP A 24 10.16 -6.12 1.41
C TRP A 24 8.90 -6.14 0.55
N SER A 25 7.77 -6.44 1.17
CA SER A 25 6.43 -6.25 0.60
C SER A 25 5.68 -5.26 1.48
N TYR A 26 5.04 -4.28 0.86
CA TYR A 26 4.23 -3.28 1.52
C TYR A 26 3.28 -2.63 0.53
N ASP A 27 2.22 -2.00 1.03
CA ASP A 27 1.29 -1.23 0.21
C ASP A 27 1.83 0.17 -0.11
N THR A 28 1.50 0.65 -1.30
CA THR A 28 1.72 2.04 -1.74
C THR A 28 0.36 2.69 -2.05
N PRO A 29 0.30 4.02 -2.21
CA PRO A 29 -0.95 4.68 -2.63
C PRO A 29 -1.59 4.04 -3.88
N GLN A 30 -0.77 3.57 -4.84
CA GLN A 30 -1.25 2.93 -6.07
C GLN A 30 -1.87 1.54 -5.82
N THR A 31 -1.28 0.71 -4.95
CA THR A 31 -1.83 -0.62 -4.65
C THR A 31 -3.07 -0.51 -3.77
N ILE A 32 -3.10 0.45 -2.84
CA ILE A 32 -4.29 0.77 -2.05
C ILE A 32 -5.44 1.20 -2.97
N ALA A 33 -5.21 2.09 -3.92
CA ALA A 33 -6.25 2.50 -4.88
C ALA A 33 -6.82 1.30 -5.66
N THR A 34 -5.96 0.36 -6.07
CA THR A 34 -6.40 -0.88 -6.73
C THR A 34 -7.25 -1.75 -5.79
N LYS A 35 -6.87 -1.86 -4.51
CA LYS A 35 -7.65 -2.57 -3.49
C LYS A 35 -8.99 -1.88 -3.21
N MET A 36 -9.07 -0.56 -3.29
CA MET A 36 -10.30 0.19 -3.09
C MET A 36 -11.26 -0.02 -4.27
N ALA A 37 -10.74 -0.04 -5.50
CA ALA A 37 -11.52 -0.43 -6.67
C ALA A 37 -12.12 -1.83 -6.50
N TYR A 38 -11.31 -2.81 -6.08
CA TYR A 38 -11.80 -4.16 -5.77
C TYR A 38 -12.86 -4.16 -4.67
N LYS A 39 -12.64 -3.44 -3.56
CA LYS A 39 -13.62 -3.30 -2.47
C LYS A 39 -14.96 -2.77 -2.99
N ASN A 40 -14.94 -1.80 -3.90
CA ASN A 40 -16.14 -1.22 -4.50
C ASN A 40 -16.82 -2.20 -5.46
N GLU A 41 -16.06 -2.89 -6.33
CA GLU A 41 -16.56 -3.91 -7.25
C GLU A 41 -17.25 -5.08 -6.51
N GLN A 42 -16.70 -5.47 -5.36
CA GLN A 42 -17.26 -6.54 -4.52
C GLN A 42 -18.38 -6.07 -3.59
N GLY A 43 -18.67 -4.76 -3.53
CA GLY A 43 -19.70 -4.20 -2.64
C GLY A 43 -19.40 -4.39 -1.14
N LEU A 44 -18.12 -4.39 -0.74
CA LEU A 44 -17.75 -4.61 0.67
C LEU A 44 -17.99 -3.36 1.52
N GLY A 45 -18.31 -3.55 2.80
CA GLY A 45 -18.76 -2.46 3.69
C GLY A 45 -17.71 -1.43 4.11
N GLY A 46 -16.42 -1.68 3.86
CA GLY A 46 -15.35 -0.75 4.20
C GLY A 46 -13.96 -1.39 4.17
N THR A 47 -12.98 -0.59 4.59
CA THR A 47 -11.57 -0.97 4.66
C THR A 47 -11.03 -0.61 6.04
N PHE A 48 -10.29 -1.54 6.66
CA PHE A 48 -9.52 -1.27 7.86
C PHE A 48 -8.04 -1.19 7.51
N PHE A 49 -7.33 -0.29 8.19
CA PHE A 49 -5.90 -0.03 7.99
C PHE A 49 -5.15 -0.20 9.31
N TRP A 50 -4.14 -1.08 9.31
CA TRP A 50 -3.26 -1.30 10.45
C TRP A 50 -1.84 -0.82 10.12
N GLU A 51 -1.33 0.24 10.75
CA GLU A 51 -2.03 1.18 11.63
C GLU A 51 -1.52 2.62 11.36
N LEU A 52 -2.18 3.62 11.94
CA LEU A 52 -1.96 5.05 11.60
C LEU A 52 -0.53 5.54 11.81
N SER A 53 0.19 5.05 12.83
CA SER A 53 1.56 5.47 13.13
C SER A 53 2.59 4.95 12.11
N GLY A 54 2.22 3.93 11.33
CA GLY A 54 3.01 3.41 10.22
C GLY A 54 2.87 4.22 8.92
N ASP A 55 1.92 5.16 8.85
CA ASP A 55 1.79 6.05 7.70
C ASP A 55 2.85 7.16 7.73
N THR A 56 3.06 7.77 6.57
CA THR A 56 3.83 9.00 6.40
C THR A 56 3.22 10.17 7.17
N ALA A 57 4.04 11.18 7.49
CA ALA A 57 3.59 12.38 8.22
C ALA A 57 2.47 13.16 7.50
N ASN A 58 2.35 13.02 6.18
CA ASN A 58 1.29 13.62 5.37
C ASN A 58 0.08 12.69 5.14
N GLY A 59 0.07 11.48 5.71
CA GLY A 59 -1.04 10.53 5.65
C GLY A 59 -1.30 9.99 4.25
N GLU A 60 -0.26 9.69 3.48
CA GLU A 60 -0.42 9.29 2.07
C GLU A 60 -1.17 7.97 1.89
N LEU A 61 -1.05 7.03 2.83
CA LEU A 61 -1.71 5.72 2.72
C LEU A 61 -3.17 5.81 3.15
N ILE A 62 -3.48 6.49 4.26
CA ILE A 62 -4.86 6.68 4.69
C ILE A 62 -5.66 7.51 3.68
N LYS A 63 -5.04 8.51 3.04
CA LYS A 63 -5.68 9.29 1.97
C LYS A 63 -5.92 8.50 0.68
N ALA A 64 -5.24 7.37 0.49
CA ALA A 64 -5.47 6.50 -0.65
C ALA A 64 -6.65 5.54 -0.44
N ILE A 65 -7.19 5.45 0.78
CA ILE A 65 -8.43 4.74 1.09
C ILE A 65 -9.60 5.68 0.81
N ASP A 66 -10.21 5.53 -0.37
CA ASP A 66 -11.38 6.27 -0.87
C ASP A 66 -12.50 5.30 -1.28
#